data_AF-A0A5B7CXH7-F1
#
_entry.id   AF-A0A5B7CXH7-F1
#
_cell.length_a   1.000
_cell.length_b   1.000
_cell.length_c   1.000
_cell.angle_alpha   90.00
_cell.angle_beta   90.00
_cell.angle_gamma   90.00
#
_symmetry.space_group_name_H-M   'P 1'
#
loop_
_entity.id
_entity.type
_entity.pdbx_description
1 polymer ?
#
loop_
_entity_poly.entity_id
_entity_poly.type
_entity_poly.pdbx_seq_one_letter_code
_entity_poly.pdbx_strand_id
1 'polypeptide(L)'
;MKIEVAIKDRVIIVGDFNCKEFMWEEFKVGNGGEWGEQLLEFAMENLLTQWVRHPTRGRQGDTPSRLDLIFTKGVQLGQGIEH
;
A
#
# COMPACT_ATOMS: atom_id res chain seq x y z
N MET A 1 -8.48 -14.95 2.08
CA MET A 1 -7.62 -13.96 1.41
C MET A 1 -7.20 -14.54 0.07
N LYS A 2 -7.71 -13.99 -1.04
CA LYS A 2 -7.35 -14.46 -2.39
C LYS A 2 -6.30 -13.50 -2.92
N ILE A 3 -5.04 -13.93 -2.93
CA ILE A 3 -3.94 -13.19 -3.56
C ILE A 3 -3.80 -13.75 -4.96
N GLU A 4 -4.02 -12.93 -5.98
CA GLU A 4 -3.68 -13.28 -7.36
C GLU A 4 -2.30 -12.71 -7.68
N VAL A 5 -1.40 -13.58 -8.14
CA VAL A 5 0.00 -13.28 -8.47
C VAL A 5 0.16 -13.33 -9.98
N ALA A 6 0.76 -12.31 -10.59
CA ALA A 6 1.11 -12.35 -12.00
C ALA A 6 2.46 -11.67 -12.32
N ILE A 7 3.36 -12.52 -12.84
CA ILE A 7 4.38 -12.38 -13.90
C ILE A 7 5.51 -11.31 -13.78
N LYS A 8 6.58 -11.82 -13.15
CA LYS A 8 8.03 -11.53 -13.16
C LYS A 8 8.59 -10.12 -13.01
N ASP A 9 7.96 -9.04 -13.48
CA ASP A 9 8.52 -7.68 -13.31
C ASP A 9 7.48 -6.60 -12.97
N ARG A 10 6.18 -6.92 -13.07
CA ARG A 10 5.10 -5.97 -12.79
C ARG A 10 4.11 -6.58 -11.82
N VAL A 11 4.22 -6.19 -10.56
CA VAL A 11 3.36 -6.67 -9.49
C VAL A 11 2.30 -5.61 -9.20
N ILE A 12 1.04 -6.05 -9.17
CA ILE A 12 -0.08 -5.30 -8.61
C ILE A 12 -0.61 -6.11 -7.42
N ILE A 13 -0.75 -5.47 -6.26
CA ILE A 13 -1.34 -6.06 -5.06
C ILE A 13 -2.64 -5.32 -4.77
N VAL A 14 -3.75 -6.05 -4.72
CA VAL A 14 -5.08 -5.48 -4.48
C VAL A 14 -5.78 -6.29 -3.40
N GLY A 15 -6.41 -5.62 -2.45
CA GLY A 15 -7.20 -6.29 -1.43
C GLY A 15 -7.64 -5.36 -0.30
N ASP A 16 -8.44 -5.92 0.61
CA ASP A 16 -8.73 -5.32 1.91
C ASP A 16 -7.58 -5.64 2.87
N PHE A 17 -6.82 -4.62 3.26
CA PHE A 17 -5.68 -4.73 4.17
C PHE A 17 -6.09 -4.45 5.62
N ASN A 18 -7.33 -4.02 5.86
CA ASN A 18 -7.88 -3.71 7.18
C ASN A 18 -6.98 -2.77 8.04
N CYS A 19 -6.21 -1.90 7.40
CA CYS A 19 -5.34 -0.92 8.06
C CYS A 19 -6.05 0.45 8.13
N LYS A 20 -6.76 0.72 9.23
CA LYS A 20 -7.63 1.90 9.39
C LYS A 20 -6.89 3.24 9.47
N GLU A 21 -5.61 3.24 9.83
CA GLU A 21 -4.95 4.43 10.35
C GLU A 21 -3.56 4.64 9.75
N PHE A 22 -3.56 5.05 8.50
CA PHE A 22 -2.32 5.24 7.77
C PHE A 22 -2.43 6.51 6.93
N MET A 23 -1.48 7.42 7.14
CA MET A 23 -1.28 8.60 6.31
C MET A 23 -0.42 8.17 5.11
N TRP A 24 -1.07 7.59 4.10
CA TRP A 24 -0.40 6.96 2.95
C TRP A 24 0.43 7.97 2.15
N GLU A 25 -0.01 9.23 2.14
CA GLU A 25 0.69 10.35 1.50
C GLU A 25 1.99 10.73 2.23
N GLU A 26 2.03 10.52 3.54
CA GLU A 26 3.19 10.84 4.39
C GLU A 26 4.04 9.62 4.72
N PHE A 27 3.65 8.42 4.28
CA PHE A 27 4.24 7.15 4.70
C PHE A 27 4.36 7.04 6.23
N LYS A 28 3.31 7.48 6.95
CA LYS A 28 3.25 7.42 8.41
C LYS A 28 2.09 6.56 8.86
N VAL A 29 2.38 5.68 9.80
CA VAL A 29 1.35 4.96 10.55
C VAL A 29 0.77 5.92 11.59
N GLY A 30 -0.56 6.04 11.63
CA GLY A 30 -1.27 6.66 12.74
C GLY A 30 -1.32 5.71 13.93
N ASN A 31 -2.50 5.50 14.53
CA ASN A 31 -2.71 4.48 15.58
C ASN A 31 -2.97 3.09 14.95
N GLY A 32 -2.28 2.78 13.84
CA GLY A 32 -2.50 1.58 13.02
C GLY A 32 -1.98 0.28 13.61
N GLY A 33 -1.31 0.35 14.77
CA GLY A 33 -0.71 -0.80 15.46
C GLY A 33 0.39 -1.48 14.64
N GLU A 34 0.88 -2.60 15.17
CA GLU A 34 1.98 -3.39 14.60
C GLU A 34 1.74 -3.80 13.14
N TRP A 35 0.48 -4.12 12.78
CA TRP A 35 0.13 -4.49 11.40
C TRP A 35 0.33 -3.33 10.41
N GLY A 36 -0.03 -2.10 10.81
CA GLY A 36 0.21 -0.93 9.99
C GLY A 36 1.69 -0.67 9.77
N GLU A 37 2.51 -0.85 10.82
CA GLU A 37 3.98 -0.70 10.76
C GLU A 37 4.62 -1.73 9.83
N GLN A 38 4.26 -3.01 9.96
CA GLN A 38 4.75 -4.08 9.10
C GLN A 38 4.36 -3.86 7.63
N LEU A 39 3.14 -3.38 7.37
CA LEU A 39 2.68 -3.10 6.01
C LEU A 39 3.42 -1.88 5.40
N LEU A 40 3.74 -0.87 6.21
CA LEU A 40 4.57 0.26 5.77
C LEU A 40 5.97 -0.19 5.40
N GLU A 41 6.62 -0.94 6.30
CA GLU A 41 7.97 -1.45 6.11
C GLU A 41 8.04 -2.31 4.84
N PHE A 42 7.10 -3.25 4.69
CA PHE A 42 6.98 -4.06 3.48
C PHE A 42 6.83 -3.22 2.20
N ALA A 43 5.99 -2.19 2.24
CA ALA A 43 5.78 -1.30 1.09
C ALA A 43 7.04 -0.50 0.76
N MET A 44 7.77 0.00 1.76
CA MET A 44 9.02 0.74 1.58
C MET A 44 10.14 -0.13 1.03
N GLU A 45 10.37 -1.30 1.63
CA GLU A 45 11.42 -2.25 1.21
C GLU A 45 11.21 -2.74 -0.24
N ASN A 46 9.95 -2.89 -0.66
CA ASN A 46 9.61 -3.37 -1.98
C ASN A 46 9.34 -2.26 -3.01
N LEU A 47 9.57 -1.00 -2.64
CA LEU A 47 9.32 0.19 -3.49
C LEU A 47 7.89 0.18 -4.06
N LEU A 48 6.91 -0.14 -3.22
CA LEU A 48 5.51 -0.17 -3.60
C LEU A 48 4.91 1.24 -3.57
N THR A 49 4.13 1.57 -4.60
CA THR A 49 3.32 2.79 -4.67
C THR A 49 1.87 2.43 -4.42
N GLN A 50 1.26 3.09 -3.43
CA GLN A 50 -0.15 2.99 -3.11
C GLN A 50 -0.96 4.01 -3.95
N TRP A 51 -2.12 3.60 -4.48
CA TRP A 51 -2.89 4.43 -5.43
C TRP A 51 -4.26 4.91 -4.94
N VAL A 52 -4.82 4.32 -3.88
CA VAL A 52 -6.17 4.66 -3.42
C VAL A 52 -6.14 5.95 -2.62
N ARG A 53 -6.87 7.00 -3.01
CA ARG A 53 -6.80 8.32 -2.34
C ARG A 53 -7.96 8.62 -1.40
N HIS A 54 -9.08 7.95 -1.58
CA HIS A 54 -10.30 8.24 -0.83
C HIS A 54 -10.68 7.06 0.08
N PRO A 55 -11.45 7.30 1.15
CA PRO A 55 -11.99 6.24 1.99
C PRO A 55 -12.76 5.21 1.16
N THR A 56 -12.54 3.93 1.44
CA THR A 56 -13.20 2.81 0.76
C THR A 56 -14.25 2.16 1.64
N ARG A 57 -14.21 2.42 2.96
CA ARG A 57 -15.19 1.95 3.93
C ARG A 57 -15.82 3.11 4.70
N GLY A 58 -17.15 3.20 4.64
CA GLY A 58 -17.97 4.03 5.51
C GLY A 58 -18.88 3.17 6.39
N ARG A 59 -18.97 3.48 7.68
CA ARG A 59 -19.96 2.90 8.60
C ARG A 59 -20.67 4.03 9.33
N GLN A 60 -21.95 3.86 9.60
CA GLN A 60 -22.73 4.88 10.31
C GLN A 60 -22.15 5.11 11.71
N GLY A 61 -21.77 6.35 12.02
CA GLY A 61 -21.17 6.71 13.31
C GLY A 61 -19.65 6.54 13.41
N ASP A 62 -18.98 6.02 12.39
CA ASP A 62 -17.51 5.90 12.33
C ASP A 62 -16.92 6.94 11.36
N THR A 63 -15.67 7.35 11.62
CA THR A 63 -14.87 8.07 10.63
C THR A 63 -14.59 7.17 9.42
N PRO A 64 -14.85 7.62 8.18
CA PRO A 64 -14.53 6.86 6.98
C PRO A 64 -13.04 6.48 6.92
N SER A 65 -12.76 5.24 6.48
CA SER A 65 -11.39 4.73 6.41
C SER A 65 -11.03 4.12 5.06
N ARG A 66 -9.75 4.13 4.74
CA ARG A 66 -9.16 3.62 3.50
C ARG A 66 -8.48 2.28 3.80
N LEU A 67 -9.17 1.19 3.48
CA LEU A 67 -8.77 -0.18 3.86
C LEU A 67 -8.47 -1.06 2.66
N ASP A 68 -9.22 -0.82 1.59
CA ASP A 68 -8.98 -1.44 0.31
C ASP A 68 -7.88 -0.65 -0.38
N LEU A 69 -6.77 -1.32 -0.69
CA LEU A 69 -5.59 -0.68 -1.26
C LEU A 69 -5.22 -1.33 -2.58
N ILE A 70 -4.56 -0.53 -3.42
CA ILE A 70 -3.93 -0.96 -4.65
C ILE A 70 -2.48 -0.52 -4.56
N PHE A 71 -1.57 -1.49 -4.60
CA PHE A 71 -0.14 -1.26 -4.69
C PHE A 71 0.39 -1.67 -6.06
N THR A 72 1.35 -0.93 -6.57
CA THR A 72 2.18 -1.34 -7.70
C THR A 72 3.65 -1.33 -7.31
N LYS A 73 4.43 -2.30 -7.76
CA LYS A 73 5.89 -2.24 -7.60
C LYS A 73 6.50 -1.21 -8.56
N GLY A 74 7.26 -0.26 -8.02
CA GLY A 74 8.03 0.68 -8.83
C GLY A 74 9.07 -0.06 -9.69
N VAL A 75 9.31 0.43 -10.89
CA VAL A 75 10.43 -0.05 -11.71
C VAL A 75 11.70 0.56 -11.13
N GLN A 76 12.64 -0.26 -10.67
CA GLN A 76 14.01 0.22 -10.47
C GLN A 76 14.53 0.61 -11.86
N LEU A 77 14.51 1.91 -12.16
CA LEU A 77 15.26 2.45 -13.28
C LEU A 77 16.73 2.22 -12.93
N GLY A 78 17.31 1.13 -13.45
CA GLY A 78 18.75 0.95 -13.40
C GLY A 78 19.38 2.22 -13.96
N GLN A 79 20.19 2.89 -13.15
CA GLN A 79 20.97 4.03 -13.62
C GLN A 79 21.87 3.53 -14.74
N GLY A 80 21.46 3.75 -15.99
CA GLY A 80 22.36 3.75 -17.13
C GLY A 80 23.26 4.95 -16.97
N ILE A 81 24.34 4.81 -16.20
CA ILE A 81 25.51 5.65 -16.36
C ILE A 81 26.21 5.08 -17.58
N GLU A 82 25.87 5.61 -18.76
CA GLU A 82 26.72 5.44 -19.94
C GLU A 82 28.06 6.14 -19.68
N HIS A 83 29.12 5.47 -20.14
CA HIS A 83 30.54 5.72 -19.88
C HIS A 83 31.04 7.13 -20.21
#